data_AF-A0A0M2CXU2-F1
#
_entry.id   AF-A0A0M2CXU2-F1
#
_cell.length_a   1.000
_cell.length_b   1.000
_cell.length_c   1.000
_cell.angle_alpha   90.00
_cell.angle_beta   90.00
_cell.angle_gamma   90.00
#
_symmetry.space_group_name_H-M   'P 1'
#
loop_
_entity.id
_entity.type
_entity.pdbx_description
1 polymer ?
#
loop_
_entity_poly.entity_id
_entity_poly.type
_entity_poly.pdbx_seq_one_letter_code
_entity_poly.pdbx_strand_id
1 'polypeptide(L)'
;MLRPVQPRSAAALGRPSGTGVQIRAVSDLRVGDVVEIRTWDTVHCRGEVDAVCPRLGVLWVLDGRLRDRMMVEASGHTVWRLPR
;
A
#
# COMPACT_ATOMS: atom_id res chain seq x y z
N MET A 1 -9.39 23.40 0.81
CA MET A 1 -8.58 23.00 -0.37
C MET A 1 -7.66 21.86 0.08
N LEU A 2 -8.01 20.60 -0.20
CA LEU A 2 -7.14 19.46 0.11
C LEU A 2 -6.14 19.34 -1.05
N ARG A 3 -4.87 19.65 -0.79
CA ARG A 3 -3.81 19.42 -1.78
C ARG A 3 -3.59 17.91 -1.86
N PRO A 4 -3.52 17.30 -3.05
CA PRO A 4 -3.08 15.92 -3.17
C PRO A 4 -1.68 15.84 -2.55
N VAL A 5 -1.52 15.02 -1.51
CA VAL A 5 -0.18 14.63 -1.07
C VAL A 5 0.37 13.80 -2.21
N GLN A 6 1.18 14.43 -3.06
CA GLN A 6 2.07 13.67 -3.92
C GLN A 6 2.91 12.81 -2.99
N PRO A 7 2.95 11.47 -3.16
CA PRO A 7 3.88 10.66 -2.39
C PRO A 7 5.26 11.22 -2.67
N ARG A 8 5.86 11.89 -1.67
CA ARG A 8 7.29 12.24 -1.70
C ARG A 8 7.99 10.94 -2.04
N SER A 9 8.62 10.89 -3.22
CA SER A 9 9.19 9.70 -3.85
C SER A 9 9.42 8.61 -2.82
N ALA A 10 8.47 7.68 -2.73
CA ALA A 10 8.63 6.50 -1.92
C ALA A 10 9.81 5.78 -2.58
N ALA A 11 11.01 6.00 -2.03
CA ALA A 11 12.24 5.43 -2.54
C ALA A 11 11.97 3.93 -2.67
N ALA A 12 12.12 3.41 -3.88
CA ALA A 12 11.82 2.01 -4.18
C ALA A 12 12.42 1.14 -3.07
N LEU A 13 11.57 0.46 -2.30
CA LEU A 13 11.97 -0.33 -1.14
C LEU A 13 12.74 -1.60 -1.53
N GLY A 14 12.88 -1.86 -2.83
CA GLY A 14 13.65 -2.96 -3.39
C GLY A 14 12.77 -3.93 -4.18
N ARG A 15 13.18 -5.20 -4.17
CA ARG A 15 12.50 -6.28 -4.88
C ARG A 15 11.26 -6.76 -4.14
N PRO A 16 10.25 -7.27 -4.87
CA PRO A 16 9.06 -7.87 -4.29
C PRO A 16 9.39 -9.07 -3.39
N SER A 17 8.60 -9.27 -2.34
CA SER A 17 8.77 -10.36 -1.35
C SER A 17 8.58 -11.77 -1.92
N GLY A 18 7.91 -11.93 -3.06
CA GLY A 18 7.65 -13.22 -3.72
C GLY A 18 6.60 -14.12 -3.05
N THR A 19 6.12 -13.81 -1.85
CA THR A 19 5.31 -14.75 -1.03
C THR A 19 3.91 -14.24 -0.65
N GLY A 20 3.39 -13.21 -1.32
CA GLY A 20 2.08 -12.61 -1.04
C GLY A 20 0.94 -13.08 -1.94
N VAL A 21 -0.30 -12.74 -1.57
CA VAL A 21 -1.49 -12.86 -2.41
C VAL A 21 -1.84 -11.50 -2.99
N GLN A 22 -1.93 -11.40 -4.31
CA GLN A 22 -2.39 -10.17 -4.96
C GLN A 22 -3.87 -9.93 -4.63
N ILE A 23 -4.16 -8.74 -4.12
CA ILE A 23 -5.51 -8.30 -3.82
C ILE A 23 -6.10 -7.59 -5.04
N ARG A 24 -7.33 -7.96 -5.41
CA ARG A 24 -8.01 -7.43 -6.60
C ARG A 24 -8.92 -6.25 -6.27
N ALA A 25 -9.45 -6.19 -5.05
CA ALA A 25 -10.30 -5.10 -4.60
C ALA A 25 -9.87 -4.64 -3.20
N VAL A 26 -9.82 -3.32 -3.00
CA VAL A 26 -9.42 -2.74 -1.72
C VAL A 26 -10.37 -3.15 -0.58
N SER A 27 -11.62 -3.48 -0.90
CA SER A 27 -12.63 -4.02 0.03
C SER A 27 -12.20 -5.33 0.72
N ASP A 28 -11.26 -6.06 0.15
CA ASP A 28 -10.79 -7.35 0.67
C ASP A 28 -9.71 -7.17 1.74
N LEU A 29 -9.19 -5.95 1.90
CA LEU A 29 -8.22 -5.61 2.93
C LEU A 29 -8.89 -5.36 4.27
N ARG A 30 -8.15 -5.63 5.34
CA ARG A 30 -8.52 -5.35 6.72
C ARG A 30 -7.43 -4.53 7.40
N VAL A 31 -7.83 -3.74 8.39
CA VAL A 31 -6.89 -3.04 9.27
C VAL A 31 -5.98 -4.07 9.93
N GLY A 32 -4.67 -3.81 9.92
CA GLY A 32 -3.62 -4.69 10.39
C GLY A 32 -3.09 -5.67 9.34
N ASP A 33 -3.70 -5.79 8.15
CA ASP A 33 -3.10 -6.59 7.07
C ASP A 33 -1.73 -6.01 6.71
N VAL A 34 -0.71 -6.87 6.61
CA VAL A 34 0.60 -6.45 6.11
C VAL A 34 0.53 -6.47 4.58
N VAL A 35 0.80 -5.34 3.95
CA VAL A 35 0.71 -5.19 2.51
C VAL A 35 2.02 -4.68 1.91
N GLU A 36 2.21 -5.03 0.65
CA GLU A 36 3.25 -4.53 -0.23
C GLU A 36 2.60 -3.88 -1.44
N ILE A 37 2.94 -2.62 -1.69
CA ILE A 37 2.43 -1.82 -2.80
C ILE A 37 3.49 -1.80 -3.89
N ARG A 38 3.11 -2.25 -5.09
CA ARG A 38 4.05 -2.38 -6.22
C ARG A 38 3.53 -1.66 -7.44
N THR A 39 4.47 -1.13 -8.23
CA THR A 39 4.23 -0.74 -9.62
C THR A 39 5.21 -1.50 -10.48
N TRP A 40 4.69 -2.37 -11.36
CA TRP A 40 5.48 -3.39 -12.05
C TRP A 40 6.31 -4.21 -11.04
N ASP A 41 7.63 -4.27 -11.20
CA ASP A 41 8.54 -5.02 -10.33
C ASP A 41 9.15 -4.17 -9.20
N THR A 42 8.64 -2.95 -9.00
CA THR A 42 9.15 -2.01 -8.00
C THR A 42 8.24 -1.96 -6.79
N VAL A 43 8.79 -2.22 -5.60
CA VAL A 43 8.07 -2.01 -4.33
C VAL A 43 8.16 -0.54 -3.93
N HIS A 44 7.03 0.13 -3.74
CA HIS A 44 6.99 1.52 -3.27
C HIS A 44 6.79 1.62 -1.76
N CYS A 45 5.93 0.77 -1.20
CA CYS A 45 5.60 0.80 0.22
C CYS A 45 5.39 -0.61 0.74
N ARG A 46 5.82 -0.86 1.98
CA ARG A 46 5.49 -2.07 2.74
C ARG A 46 5.14 -1.68 4.16
N GLY A 47 4.02 -2.17 4.66
CA GLY A 47 3.56 -1.79 5.98
C GLY A 47 2.20 -2.36 6.33
N GLU A 48 1.67 -1.95 7.46
CA GLU A 48 0.36 -2.39 7.93
C GLU A 48 -0.74 -1.46 7.41
N VAL A 49 -1.86 -2.05 6.99
CA VAL A 49 -3.06 -1.29 6.63
C VAL A 49 -3.62 -0.65 7.89
N ASP A 50 -3.73 0.68 7.89
CA ASP A 50 -4.27 1.45 9.00
C ASP A 50 -5.73 1.87 8.74
N ALA A 51 -6.08 2.15 7.49
CA ALA A 51 -7.46 2.40 7.09
C ALA A 51 -7.71 2.05 5.63
N VAL A 52 -8.99 1.88 5.30
CA VAL A 52 -9.44 1.55 3.94
C VAL A 52 -10.68 2.37 3.59
N CYS A 53 -10.74 2.92 2.37
CA CYS A 53 -11.94 3.53 1.82
C CYS A 53 -12.27 2.88 0.47
N PRO A 54 -13.06 1.79 0.45
CA PRO A 54 -13.38 1.05 -0.77
C PRO A 54 -14.09 1.90 -1.83
N ARG A 55 -14.96 2.83 -1.41
CA ARG A 55 -15.70 3.72 -2.32
C ARG A 55 -14.80 4.63 -3.15
N LEU A 56 -13.60 4.94 -2.64
CA LEU A 56 -12.60 5.76 -3.33
C LEU A 56 -11.46 4.91 -3.91
N GLY A 57 -11.44 3.60 -3.68
CA GLY A 57 -10.34 2.74 -4.11
C GLY A 57 -9.00 3.07 -3.45
N VAL A 58 -9.03 3.62 -2.23
CA VAL A 58 -7.82 4.05 -1.49
C VAL A 58 -7.64 3.30 -0.19
N LEU A 59 -6.38 3.14 0.23
CA LEU A 59 -5.99 2.63 1.55
C LEU A 59 -4.91 3.53 2.16
N TRP A 60 -4.77 3.45 3.48
CA TRP A 60 -3.67 4.05 4.23
C TRP A 60 -2.79 2.95 4.79
N VAL A 61 -1.49 3.06 4.56
CA VAL A 61 -0.47 2.13 5.04
C VAL A 61 0.43 2.86 6.02
N LEU A 62 0.65 2.28 7.19
CA LEU A 62 1.68 2.71 8.13
C LEU A 62 3.01 2.07 7.72
N ASP A 63 3.93 2.90 7.23
CA ASP A 63 5.28 2.46 6.94
C ASP A 63 6.01 2.17 8.27
N GLY A 64 6.37 0.90 8.49
CA GLY A 64 7.06 0.48 9.70
C GLY A 64 8.45 1.10 9.89
N ARG A 65 9.08 1.62 8.83
CA ARG A 65 10.40 2.28 8.90
C ARG A 65 10.30 3.74 9.29
N LEU A 66 9.33 4.44 8.72
CA LEU A 66 9.21 5.89 8.87
C LEU A 66 8.14 6.29 9.91
N ARG A 67 7.30 5.34 10.35
CA ARG A 67 6.08 5.58 11.14
C ARG A 67 5.15 6.61 10.51
N ASP A 68 5.30 6.84 9.21
CA ASP A 68 4.47 7.75 8.44
C ASP A 68 3.30 6.99 7.82
N ARG A 69 2.17 7.68 7.75
CA ARG A 69 0.95 7.19 7.12
C ARG A 69 0.92 7.60 5.67
N MET A 70 0.96 6.63 4.76
CA MET A 70 0.90 6.87 3.33
C MET A 70 -0.49 6.53 2.78
N MET A 71 -1.10 7.46 2.04
CA MET A 71 -2.31 7.20 1.27
C MET A 71 -1.94 6.60 -0.09
N VAL A 72 -2.60 5.51 -0.47
CA VAL A 72 -2.36 4.79 -1.72
C VAL A 72 -3.65 4.65 -2.49
N GLU A 73 -3.65 5.07 -3.75
CA GLU A 73 -4.72 4.78 -4.71
C GLU A 73 -4.43 3.45 -5.41
N ALA A 74 -5.34 2.49 -5.28
CA ALA A 74 -5.13 1.13 -5.77
C ALA A 74 -5.26 1.00 -7.29
N SER A 75 -5.83 1.99 -7.99
CA SER A 75 -5.97 1.97 -9.45
C SER A 75 -4.62 2.04 -10.18
N GLY A 76 -3.64 2.73 -9.59
CA GLY A 76 -2.29 2.90 -10.15
C GLY A 76 -1.26 1.87 -9.70
N HIS A 77 -1.64 0.93 -8.82
CA HIS A 77 -0.70 0.04 -8.14
C HIS A 77 -1.27 -1.36 -8.01
N THR A 78 -0.39 -2.35 -7.85
CA THR A 78 -0.81 -3.67 -7.37
C THR A 78 -0.58 -3.77 -5.87
N VAL A 79 -1.59 -4.26 -5.16
CA VAL A 79 -1.53 -4.47 -3.71
C VAL A 79 -1.39 -5.95 -3.43
N TRP A 80 -0.39 -6.32 -2.65
CA TRP A 80 -0.11 -7.70 -2.26
C TRP A 80 -0.22 -7.84 -0.76
N ARG A 81 -1.12 -8.69 -0.27
CA ARG A 81 -1.15 -9.03 1.15
C ARG A 81 -0.08 -10.07 1.42
N LEU A 82 0.76 -9.79 2.41
CA LEU A 82 1.85 -10.66 2.81
C LEU A 82 1.42 -11.56 3.99
N PRO A 83 1.98 -12.77 4.10
CA PRO A 83 1.89 -13.54 5.33
C PRO A 83 2.54 -12.74 6.48
N ARG A 84 1.91 -12.77 7.66
CA ARG A 84 2.48 -12.24 8.89
C ARG A 84 3.61 -13.14 9.40
#